data_AF-A0A060HVW0-F1
#
_entry.id   AF-A0A060HVW0-F1
#
_cell.length_a   1.000
_cell.length_b   1.000
_cell.length_c   1.000
_cell.angle_alpha   90.00
_cell.angle_beta   90.00
_cell.angle_gamma   90.00
#
_symmetry.space_group_name_H-M   'P 1'
#
loop_
_entity.id
_entity.type
_entity.pdbx_description
1 polymer ?
#
loop_
_entity_poly.entity_id
_entity_poly.type
_entity_poly.pdbx_seq_one_letter_code
_entity_poly.pdbx_strand_id
1 'polypeptide(L)' 'MGAKSSKERTRLYRARKRAGRRVIRIEVDEVELAVLLEQLRFLDPREADDDQAVEQGLNQMIQVLCRGLASDM' A
#
# COMPACT_ATOMS: atom_id res chain seq x y z
N MET A 1 -0.76 18.77 -11.70
CA MET A 1 -1.04 18.60 -10.26
C MET A 1 -0.32 19.68 -9.45
N GLY A 2 -1.07 20.62 -8.87
CA GLY A 2 -0.49 21.75 -8.11
C GLY A 2 0.20 21.28 -6.82
N ALA A 3 1.36 21.85 -6.52
CA ALA A 3 2.09 21.56 -5.28
C ALA A 3 1.19 21.83 -4.07
N LYS A 4 0.96 20.81 -3.23
CA LYS A 4 0.18 20.95 -1.99
C LYS A 4 0.81 22.02 -1.11
N SER A 5 -0.01 22.95 -0.62
CA SER A 5 0.38 24.00 0.33
C SER A 5 1.16 23.42 1.51
N SER A 6 2.14 24.16 2.02
CA SER A 6 2.94 23.79 3.20
C SER A 6 2.07 23.37 4.40
N LYS A 7 0.92 24.04 4.59
CA LYS A 7 -0.06 23.70 5.63
C LYS A 7 -0.68 22.31 5.42
N GLU A 8 -1.00 21.97 4.17
CA GLU A 8 -1.61 20.69 3.82
C GLU A 8 -0.63 19.52 3.93
N ARG A 9 0.63 19.72 3.54
CA ARG A 9 1.72 18.75 3.75
C ARG A 9 1.90 18.45 5.24
N THR A 10 1.91 19.49 6.06
CA THR A 10 2.04 19.38 7.52
C THR A 10 0.85 18.64 8.13
N ARG A 11 -0.37 18.95 7.68
CA ARG A 11 -1.60 18.25 8.11
C ARG A 11 -1.54 16.76 7.80
N LEU A 12 -1.19 16.39 6.56
CA LEU A 12 -1.06 15.00 6.12
C LEU A 12 0.04 14.25 6.86
N TYR A 13 1.16 14.91 7.16
CA TYR A 13 2.23 14.33 7.98
C TYR A 13 1.76 14.07 9.42
N ARG A 14 1.13 15.05 10.07
CA ARG A 14 0.61 14.89 11.44
C ARG A 14 -0.48 13.83 11.52
N ALA A 15 -1.36 13.76 10.53
CA ALA A 15 -2.42 12.74 10.46
C ALA A 15 -1.82 11.33 10.35
N ARG A 16 -0.81 11.13 9.49
CA ARG A 16 -0.08 9.86 9.38
C ARG A 16 0.62 9.49 10.68
N LYS A 17 1.35 10.44 11.28
CA LYS A 17 2.06 10.23 12.56
C LYS A 17 1.10 9.84 13.68
N ARG A 18 -0.05 10.51 13.81
CA ARG A 18 -1.07 10.18 14.82
C ARG A 18 -1.67 8.79 14.61
N ALA A 19 -1.81 8.36 13.36
CA ALA A 19 -2.29 7.02 13.02
C ALA A 19 -1.20 5.94 13.03
N GLY A 20 0.03 6.24 13.51
CA GLY A 20 1.15 5.30 13.51
C GLY A 20 1.64 4.89 12.11
N ARG A 21 1.20 5.56 11.04
CA ARG A 21 1.53 5.20 9.66
C ARG A 21 2.86 5.82 9.22
N ARG A 22 3.69 5.02 8.55
CA ARG A 22 4.91 5.45 7.88
C ARG A 22 4.76 5.29 6.38
N VAL A 23 5.38 6.20 5.62
CA VAL A 23 5.49 6.08 4.16
C VAL A 23 6.93 5.70 3.85
N ILE A 24 7.08 4.63 3.09
CA ILE A 24 8.36 4.08 2.61
C ILE A 24 8.28 4.08 1.09
N ARG A 25 9.37 4.45 0.43
CA ARG A 25 9.47 4.34 -1.03
C ARG A 25 10.09 2.99 -1.34
N ILE A 26 9.35 2.16 -2.07
CA ILE A 26 9.78 0.83 -2.52
C ILE A 26 9.66 0.85 -4.04
N GLU A 27 10.63 0.24 -4.71
CA GLU A 27 10.63 0.01 -6.15
C GLU A 27 10.52 -1.50 -6.35
N VAL A 28 9.61 -1.91 -7.24
CA VAL A 28 9.27 -3.30 -7.52
C VAL A 28 9.06 -3.47 -9.01
N ASP A 29 9.27 -4.67 -9.52
CA ASP A 29 8.76 -5.05 -10.83
C ASP A 29 7.24 -5.17 -10.74
N GLU A 30 6.54 -4.44 -11.59
CA GLU A 30 5.09 -4.35 -11.58
C GLU A 30 4.43 -5.67 -11.99
N VAL A 31 5.01 -6.38 -12.95
CA VAL A 31 4.48 -7.65 -13.44
C VAL A 31 4.68 -8.73 -12.38
N GLU A 32 5.87 -8.78 -11.77
CA GLU A 32 6.12 -9.73 -10.67
C GLU A 32 5.22 -9.44 -9.46
N LEU A 33 4.98 -8.16 -9.14
CA LEU A 33 4.07 -7.79 -8.07
C LEU A 33 2.64 -8.21 -8.37
N ALA A 34 2.12 -7.94 -9.57
CA ALA A 34 0.76 -8.34 -9.96
C ALA A 34 0.59 -9.86 -9.86
N VAL A 35 1.53 -10.64 -10.40
CA VAL A 35 1.53 -12.11 -10.31
C VAL A 35 1.55 -12.59 -8.86
N LEU A 36 2.38 -11.98 -8.01
CA LEU A 36 2.42 -12.31 -6.58
C LEU A 36 1.07 -12.05 -5.91
N LEU A 37 0.46 -10.89 -6.16
CA LEU A 37 -0.82 -10.52 -5.57
C LEU A 37 -1.96 -11.43 -6.05
N GLU A 38 -1.96 -11.85 -7.32
CA GLU A 38 -2.91 -12.83 -7.85
C GLU A 38 -2.78 -14.19 -7.17
N GLN A 39 -1.55 -14.70 -7.04
CA GLN A 39 -1.26 -15.98 -6.39
C GLN A 39 -1.73 -15.98 -4.93
N LEU A 40 -1.55 -14.85 -4.25
CA LEU A 40 -1.97 -14.64 -2.87
C LEU A 40 -3.45 -14.22 -2.73
N ARG A 41 -4.20 -14.13 -3.85
CA ARG A 41 -5.63 -13.76 -3.89
C ARG A 41 -5.94 -12.34 -3.41
N PHE A 42 -4.98 -11.43 -3.49
CA PHE A 42 -5.17 -10.00 -3.21
C PHE A 42 -5.50 -9.17 -4.45
N LEU A 43 -5.39 -9.75 -5.65
CA LEU A 43 -5.69 -9.09 -6.92
C LEU A 43 -6.49 -10.05 -7.83
N ASP A 44 -7.55 -9.54 -8.48
CA ASP A 44 -8.23 -10.25 -9.57
C ASP A 44 -7.35 -10.15 -10.83
N PRO A 45 -7.01 -11.26 -11.51
CA PRO A 45 -6.23 -11.21 -12.75
C PRO A 45 -6.79 -10.30 -13.84
N ARG A 46 -8.10 -9.99 -13.81
CA ARG A 46 -8.74 -9.07 -14.76
C ARG A 46 -8.44 -7.59 -14.46
N GLU A 47 -7.93 -7.30 -13.27
CA GLU A 47 -7.59 -5.97 -12.79
C GLU A 47 -6.07 -5.76 -12.71
N ALA A 48 -5.27 -6.68 -13.26
CA ALA A 48 -3.81 -6.63 -13.18
C ALA A 48 -3.19 -5.40 -13.84
N ASP A 49 -3.84 -4.85 -14.87
CA ASP A 49 -3.44 -3.63 -15.57
C ASP A 49 -4.00 -2.34 -14.90
N ASP A 50 -4.70 -2.44 -13.76
CA ASP A 50 -5.19 -1.29 -12.99
C ASP A 50 -4.24 -1.01 -11.81
N ASP A 51 -3.39 0.03 -11.97
CA ASP A 51 -2.44 0.50 -10.95
C ASP A 51 -3.10 0.67 -9.57
N GLN A 52 -4.36 1.12 -9.53
CA GLN A 52 -5.08 1.33 -8.27
C GLN A 52 -5.50 0.01 -7.63
N ALA A 53 -5.82 -1.02 -8.42
CA ALA A 53 -6.10 -2.35 -7.93
C ALA A 53 -4.83 -3.00 -7.36
N VAL A 54 -3.69 -2.85 -8.05
CA VAL A 54 -2.37 -3.32 -7.59
C VAL A 54 -1.98 -2.63 -6.26
N GLU A 55 -2.14 -1.30 -6.16
CA GLU A 55 -1.85 -0.56 -4.93
C GLU A 55 -2.75 -1.03 -3.77
N GLN A 56 -4.04 -1.26 -4.03
CA GLN A 56 -4.97 -1.76 -3.02
C GLN A 56 -4.62 -3.18 -2.56
N GLY A 57 -4.31 -4.08 -3.50
CA GLY A 57 -3.90 -5.46 -3.21
C GLY A 57 -2.64 -5.50 -2.34
N LEU A 58 -1.61 -4.71 -2.68
CA LEU A 58 -0.40 -4.57 -1.89
C LEU A 58 -0.68 -4.06 -0.47
N ASN A 59 -1.54 -3.03 -0.34
CA ASN A 59 -1.93 -2.51 0.97
C ASN A 59 -2.66 -3.56 1.82
N GLN A 60 -3.53 -4.37 1.22
CA GLN A 60 -4.23 -5.46 1.91
C GLN A 60 -3.26 -6.54 2.37
N MET A 61 -2.34 -6.98 1.50
CA MET A 61 -1.30 -7.96 1.83
C MET A 61 -0.48 -7.51 3.04
N ILE A 62 0.02 -6.26 3.05
CA ILE A 62 0.79 -5.71 4.16
C ILE A 62 -0.03 -5.72 5.46
N GLN A 63 -1.31 -5.36 5.40
CA GLN A 63 -2.17 -5.39 6.59
C GLN A 63 -2.33 -6.81 7.16
N VAL A 64 -2.51 -7.80 6.30
CA VAL A 64 -2.60 -9.21 6.72
C VAL A 64 -1.29 -9.66 7.36
N LEU A 65 -0.14 -9.38 6.73
CA LEU A 65 1.18 -9.73 7.28
C LEU A 65 1.42 -9.09 8.65
N CYS A 66 1.10 -7.81 8.82
CA CYS A 66 1.26 -7.12 10.10
C CYS A 66 0.32 -7.66 11.18
N ARG A 67 -0.90 -8.11 10.83
CA ARG A 67 -1.83 -8.71 11.81
C ARG A 67 -1.45 -10.14 12.16
N GLY A 68 -1.03 -10.95 11.19
CA GLY A 68 -0.58 -12.32 11.40
C GLY A 68 0.63 -12.35 12.34
N LEU A 69 1.67 -11.56 12.04
CA LEU A 69 2.85 -11.44 12.88
C LEU A 69 2.57 -10.88 14.28
N ALA A 70 1.55 -10.03 14.43
CA ALA A 70 1.14 -9.52 15.74
C ALA A 70 0.32 -10.52 16.56
N SER A 71 -0.21 -11.59 15.94
CA SER A 71 -0.99 -12.62 16.62
C SER A 71 -0.11 -13.80 17.10
N ASP A 72 1.09 -13.92 16.52
CA ASP A 72 2.11 -14.93 16.86
C ASP A 72 3.13 -14.44 17.93
N MET A 73 2.95 -13.23 18.47
CA MET A 73 3.76 -12.62 19.55
C MET A 73 2.94 -12.44 20.82
#